data_AF-A0A7X6U2H8-F1
#
_entry.id   AF-A0A7X6U2H8-F1
#
_cell.length_a   1.000
_cell.length_b   1.000
_cell.length_c   1.000
_cell.angle_alpha   90.00
_cell.angle_beta   90.00
_cell.angle_gamma   90.00
#
_symmetry.space_group_name_H-M   'P 1'
#
loop_
_entity.id
_entity.type
_entity.pdbx_description
1 polymer ?
#
loop_
_entity_poly.entity_id
_entity_poly.type
_entity_poly.pdbx_seq_one_letter_code
_entity_poly.pdbx_strand_id
1 'polypeptide(L)'
;SEPLLPLLEQYGQTPLPPYITHTPDSEDDKRYQTVYAKTPGAVAAPTAGLHFDDALLEQLSQKGINTAFVTLHVGAGTFQPVRVDEIKDHIMHAEWYEVPSEVVEAIQAARAAGGRIIAVGTTSVRALESAAQFGGTIEALRCPIAHQGDTRLFITPGYQFKVVDALITNFHLPQSTLLMLVAALMGLDNMKKTYDHAIRQKYRFFSYGDSMFIDL
;
A
#
# COMPACT_ATOMS: atom_id res chain seq x y z
N SER A 1 -19.20 27.08 10.91
CA SER A 1 -18.54 26.32 9.82
C SER A 1 -19.13 24.93 9.84
N GLU A 2 -19.64 24.45 8.71
CA GLU A 2 -20.07 23.05 8.61
C GLU A 2 -18.84 22.13 8.59
N PRO A 3 -18.91 20.92 9.16
CA PRO A 3 -17.81 19.97 9.12
C PRO A 3 -17.57 19.52 7.66
N LEU A 4 -16.29 19.35 7.29
CA LEU A 4 -15.89 19.00 5.92
C LEU A 4 -16.39 17.62 5.47
N LEU A 5 -16.48 16.65 6.39
CA LEU A 5 -16.87 15.27 6.09
C LEU A 5 -18.32 15.15 5.56
N PRO A 6 -19.36 15.72 6.22
CA PRO A 6 -20.71 15.78 5.67
C PRO A 6 -20.80 16.45 4.29
N LEU A 7 -19.99 17.48 4.05
CA LEU A 7 -19.93 18.15 2.74
C LEU A 7 -19.27 17.26 1.67
N LEU A 8 -18.25 16.48 2.03
CA LEU A 8 -17.63 15.51 1.13
C LEU A 8 -18.56 14.32 0.84
N GLU A 9 -19.37 13.88 1.79
CA GLU A 9 -20.40 12.85 1.54
C GLU A 9 -21.52 13.37 0.63
N GLN A 10 -21.89 14.65 0.77
CA GLN A 10 -22.98 15.25 -0.01
C GLN A 10 -22.58 15.69 -1.42
N TYR A 11 -21.31 16.09 -1.63
CA TYR A 11 -20.84 16.67 -2.90
C TYR A 11 -19.61 15.98 -3.50
N GLY A 12 -18.98 15.06 -2.78
CA GLY A 12 -17.83 14.30 -3.27
C GLY A 12 -18.26 13.21 -4.25
N GLN A 13 -17.37 12.88 -5.18
CA GLN A 13 -17.51 11.73 -6.07
C GLN A 13 -16.31 10.80 -5.87
N THR A 14 -16.54 9.48 -5.97
CA THR A 14 -15.46 8.50 -5.93
C THR A 14 -14.43 8.82 -7.01
N PRO A 15 -13.16 9.07 -6.66
CA PRO A 15 -12.13 9.39 -7.64
C PRO A 15 -11.76 8.11 -8.39
N LEU A 16 -12.42 7.88 -9.51
CA LEU A 16 -12.09 6.77 -10.39
C LEU A 16 -10.74 7.02 -11.10
N PRO A 17 -9.92 5.98 -11.29
CA PRO A 17 -8.71 6.09 -12.09
C PRO A 17 -8.98 6.63 -13.50
N PRO A 18 -8.05 7.39 -14.11
CA PRO A 18 -8.27 8.14 -15.36
C PRO A 18 -8.56 7.26 -16.59
N TYR A 19 -8.34 5.95 -16.50
CA TYR A 19 -8.70 4.98 -17.55
C TYR A 19 -10.15 4.52 -17.49
N ILE A 20 -10.88 4.86 -16.42
CA ILE A 20 -12.32 4.62 -16.30
C ILE A 20 -13.02 5.88 -16.79
N THR A 21 -13.76 5.73 -17.89
CA THR A 21 -14.32 6.87 -18.64
C THR A 21 -15.77 7.18 -18.33
N HIS A 22 -16.44 6.35 -17.52
CA HIS A 22 -17.81 6.62 -17.09
C HIS A 22 -17.84 7.50 -15.84
N THR A 23 -18.96 8.18 -15.62
CA THR A 23 -19.18 8.98 -14.41
C THR A 23 -19.38 8.04 -13.22
N PRO A 24 -18.67 8.26 -12.08
CA PRO A 24 -18.80 7.40 -10.91
C PRO A 24 -20.25 7.22 -10.47
N ASP A 25 -20.64 5.98 -10.19
CA ASP A 25 -21.97 5.64 -9.69
C ASP A 25 -21.93 4.89 -8.33
N SER A 26 -23.11 4.56 -7.81
CA SER A 26 -23.23 3.87 -6.52
C SER A 26 -22.65 2.45 -6.51
N GLU A 27 -22.46 1.83 -7.68
CA GLU A 27 -21.80 0.53 -7.81
C GLU A 27 -20.28 0.70 -7.71
N ASP A 28 -19.73 1.75 -8.31
CA ASP A 28 -18.33 2.14 -8.14
C ASP A 28 -17.99 2.44 -6.68
N ASP A 29 -18.86 3.16 -5.95
CA ASP A 29 -18.66 3.46 -4.53
C ASP A 29 -18.50 2.19 -3.69
N LYS A 30 -19.32 1.16 -3.99
CA LYS A 30 -19.25 -0.15 -3.32
C LYS A 30 -18.00 -0.93 -3.70
N ARG A 31 -17.60 -0.88 -4.97
CA ARG A 31 -16.43 -1.60 -5.49
C ARG A 31 -15.11 -0.96 -5.10
N TYR A 32 -15.10 0.35 -4.84
CA TYR A 32 -13.89 1.07 -4.51
C TYR A 32 -13.49 0.90 -3.05
N GLN A 33 -14.40 0.48 -2.17
CA GLN A 33 -14.07 0.24 -0.76
C GLN A 33 -13.67 -1.22 -0.51
N THR A 34 -12.53 -1.43 0.15
CA THR A 34 -12.17 -2.77 0.66
C THR A 34 -13.14 -3.20 1.74
N VAL A 35 -13.41 -4.50 1.88
CA VAL A 35 -14.33 -5.06 2.90
C VAL A 35 -13.97 -4.68 4.35
N TYR A 36 -12.72 -4.26 4.57
CA TYR A 36 -12.19 -3.84 5.87
C TYR A 36 -11.86 -2.34 5.97
N ALA A 37 -12.34 -1.50 5.05
CA ALA A 37 -12.15 -0.05 5.14
C ALA A 37 -12.93 0.51 6.35
N LYS A 38 -12.21 1.01 7.37
CA LYS A 38 -12.81 1.51 8.62
C LYS A 38 -12.85 3.03 8.76
N THR A 39 -12.02 3.77 8.01
CA THR A 39 -11.86 5.23 8.18
C THR A 39 -12.16 5.97 6.87
N PRO A 40 -13.21 6.79 6.81
CA PRO A 40 -13.47 7.70 5.70
C PRO A 40 -12.34 8.74 5.57
N GLY A 41 -11.88 9.06 4.35
CA GLY A 41 -10.98 10.19 4.10
C GLY A 41 -9.69 9.89 3.33
N ALA A 42 -9.38 8.63 3.02
CA ALA A 42 -8.33 8.35 2.04
C ALA A 42 -8.86 8.62 0.62
N VAL A 43 -8.24 9.57 -0.08
CA VAL A 43 -8.62 9.94 -1.48
C VAL A 43 -8.39 8.78 -2.45
N ALA A 44 -7.57 7.78 -2.08
CA ALA A 44 -7.43 6.55 -2.85
C ALA A 44 -7.64 5.34 -1.95
N ALA A 45 -8.52 4.44 -2.38
CA ALA A 45 -8.68 3.16 -1.73
C ALA A 45 -7.41 2.30 -1.89
N PRO A 46 -7.06 1.48 -0.88
CA PRO A 46 -5.94 0.54 -0.98
C PRO A 46 -6.32 -0.59 -1.93
N THR A 47 -6.20 -0.35 -3.23
CA THR A 47 -6.80 -1.20 -4.28
C THR A 47 -6.21 -2.62 -4.37
N ALA A 48 -5.03 -2.86 -3.81
CA ALA A 48 -4.50 -4.21 -3.63
C ALA A 48 -5.34 -5.05 -2.64
N GLY A 49 -6.03 -4.39 -1.72
CA GLY A 49 -6.96 -5.00 -0.78
C GLY A 49 -8.29 -5.44 -1.39
N LEU A 50 -8.62 -4.97 -2.60
CA LEU A 50 -9.86 -5.36 -3.29
C LEU A 50 -9.86 -6.83 -3.73
N HIS A 51 -8.70 -7.48 -3.69
CA HIS A 51 -8.54 -8.91 -3.95
C HIS A 51 -8.91 -9.80 -2.75
N PHE A 52 -9.28 -9.20 -1.62
CA PHE A 52 -9.67 -9.89 -0.40
C PHE A 52 -11.18 -9.75 -0.17
N ASP A 53 -11.88 -10.88 -0.21
CA ASP A 53 -13.26 -10.98 0.22
C ASP A 53 -13.36 -11.61 1.62
N ASP A 54 -14.55 -11.55 2.22
CA ASP A 54 -14.78 -12.10 3.56
C ASP A 54 -14.49 -13.60 3.63
N ALA A 55 -14.79 -14.34 2.55
CA ALA A 55 -14.55 -15.77 2.48
C ALA A 55 -13.05 -16.11 2.50
N LEU A 56 -12.21 -15.33 1.82
CA LEU A 56 -10.76 -15.47 1.86
C LEU A 56 -10.19 -15.06 3.23
N LEU A 57 -10.65 -13.96 3.81
CA LEU A 57 -10.21 -13.51 5.13
C LEU A 57 -10.54 -14.54 6.22
N GLU A 58 -11.73 -15.14 6.16
CA GLU A 58 -12.13 -16.24 7.04
C GLU A 58 -11.22 -17.47 6.87
N GLN A 59 -10.89 -17.85 5.63
CA GLN A 59 -9.96 -18.96 5.37
C GLN A 59 -8.54 -18.68 5.89
N LEU A 60 -8.07 -17.44 5.81
CA LEU A 60 -6.77 -17.03 6.37
C LEU A 60 -6.80 -17.11 7.90
N SER A 61 -7.87 -16.61 8.52
CA SER A 61 -8.09 -16.67 9.98
C SER A 61 -8.10 -18.12 10.49
N GLN A 62 -8.81 -19.02 9.81
CA GLN A 62 -8.85 -20.46 10.14
C GLN A 62 -7.49 -21.14 10.03
N LYS A 63 -6.57 -20.60 9.23
CA LYS A 63 -5.17 -21.04 9.12
C LYS A 63 -4.26 -20.40 10.17
N GLY A 64 -4.78 -19.59 11.08
CA GLY A 64 -4.02 -18.89 12.11
C GLY A 64 -3.25 -17.67 11.60
N ILE A 65 -3.66 -17.11 10.45
CA ILE A 65 -3.04 -15.89 9.90
C ILE A 65 -3.72 -14.68 10.52
N ASN A 66 -2.95 -13.90 11.28
CA ASN A 66 -3.44 -12.67 11.90
C ASN A 66 -3.49 -11.51 10.90
N THR A 67 -4.45 -10.61 11.09
CA THR A 67 -4.61 -9.38 10.30
C THR A 67 -4.47 -8.15 11.19
N ALA A 68 -3.78 -7.12 10.69
CA ALA A 68 -3.63 -5.83 11.35
C ALA A 68 -3.76 -4.70 10.32
N PHE A 69 -4.21 -3.52 10.75
CA PHE A 69 -4.55 -2.42 9.85
C PHE A 69 -3.72 -1.17 10.15
N VAL A 70 -3.17 -0.56 9.09
CA VAL A 70 -2.46 0.72 9.15
C VAL A 70 -3.17 1.72 8.26
N THR A 71 -3.00 3.01 8.55
CA THR A 71 -3.60 4.09 7.77
C THR A 71 -2.51 4.87 7.03
N LEU A 72 -2.73 5.18 5.76
CA LEU A 72 -1.93 6.16 5.02
C LEU A 72 -2.85 6.96 4.10
N HIS A 73 -2.91 8.27 4.33
CA HIS A 73 -3.68 9.20 3.53
C HIS A 73 -2.88 9.62 2.31
N VAL A 74 -3.23 9.00 1.18
CA VAL A 74 -2.62 9.31 -0.10
C VAL A 74 -3.16 10.64 -0.60
N GLY A 75 -2.27 11.64 -0.74
CA GLY A 75 -2.61 12.91 -1.37
C GLY A 75 -2.60 12.81 -2.90
N ALA A 76 -3.17 13.82 -3.58
CA ALA A 76 -3.23 13.86 -5.05
C ALA A 76 -1.84 13.79 -5.74
N GLY A 77 -0.76 14.10 -5.01
CA GLY A 77 0.61 14.10 -5.53
C GLY A 77 1.22 12.71 -5.76
N THR A 78 0.76 11.66 -5.10
CA THR A 78 1.44 10.35 -5.08
C THR A 78 1.25 9.55 -6.37
N PHE A 79 0.20 9.86 -7.12
CA PHE A 79 -0.04 9.29 -8.45
C PHE A 79 0.55 10.13 -9.58
N GLN A 80 1.22 11.25 -9.27
CA GLN A 80 1.88 12.02 -10.31
C GLN A 80 3.07 11.24 -10.87
N PRO A 81 3.25 11.19 -12.21
CA PRO A 81 4.42 10.57 -12.81
C PRO A 81 5.71 11.18 -12.26
N VAL A 82 6.76 10.37 -12.15
CA VAL A 82 8.10 10.89 -11.87
C VAL A 82 8.55 11.69 -13.10
N ARG A 83 8.55 13.02 -13.00
CA ARG A 83 8.88 13.96 -14.10
C ARG A 83 10.33 14.46 -14.09
N VAL A 84 11.19 13.84 -13.29
CA VAL A 84 12.60 14.22 -13.15
C VAL A 84 13.50 13.21 -13.86
N ASP A 85 14.62 13.69 -14.43
CA ASP A 85 15.57 12.86 -15.16
C ASP A 85 16.36 11.93 -14.22
N GLU A 86 16.69 12.42 -13.01
CA GLU A 86 17.31 11.61 -11.97
C GLU A 86 16.34 11.34 -10.82
N ILE A 87 16.25 10.07 -10.40
CA ILE A 87 15.40 9.59 -9.30
C ILE A 87 15.63 10.40 -8.01
N LYS A 88 16.89 10.76 -7.73
CA LYS A 88 17.30 11.48 -6.53
C LYS A 88 16.70 12.89 -6.44
N ASP A 89 16.30 13.46 -7.58
CA ASP A 89 15.72 14.80 -7.67
C ASP A 89 14.19 14.77 -7.49
N HIS A 90 13.59 13.59 -7.35
CA HIS A 90 12.15 13.46 -7.14
C HIS A 90 11.78 13.78 -5.70
N ILE A 91 10.93 14.79 -5.52
CA ILE A 91 10.43 15.19 -4.20
C ILE A 91 9.09 14.50 -3.96
N MET A 92 9.07 13.56 -3.01
CA MET A 92 7.81 12.98 -2.52
C MET A 92 6.99 14.02 -1.76
N HIS A 93 5.70 14.09 -2.08
CA HIS A 93 4.74 14.83 -1.28
C HIS A 93 4.61 14.20 0.11
N ALA A 94 4.40 15.05 1.12
CA ALA A 94 4.14 14.56 2.46
C ALA A 94 2.75 13.92 2.50
N GLU A 95 2.67 12.74 3.09
CA GLU A 95 1.43 12.01 3.32
C GLU A 95 1.33 11.66 4.79
N TRP A 96 0.15 11.88 5.35
CA TRP A 96 -0.10 11.49 6.73
C TRP A 96 -0.28 9.97 6.83
N TYR A 97 0.28 9.35 7.86
CA TYR A 97 0.10 7.93 8.15
C TYR A 97 -0.04 7.69 9.65
N GLU A 98 -0.56 6.51 9.98
CA GLU A 98 -0.69 6.02 11.35
C GLU A 98 -0.43 4.51 11.40
N VAL A 99 0.43 4.13 12.33
CA VAL A 99 0.67 2.75 12.75
C VAL A 99 0.32 2.66 14.25
N PRO A 100 -0.87 2.12 14.58
CA PRO A 100 -1.32 1.96 15.95
C PRO A 100 -0.46 0.96 16.77
N SER A 101 -0.55 1.04 18.10
CA SER A 101 0.19 0.14 19.01
C SER A 101 -0.17 -1.33 18.82
N GLU A 102 -1.44 -1.64 18.56
CA GLU A 102 -1.90 -3.01 18.33
C GLU A 102 -1.25 -3.64 17.08
N VAL A 103 -0.90 -2.84 16.08
CA VAL A 103 -0.17 -3.32 14.88
C VAL A 103 1.26 -3.68 15.26
N VAL A 104 1.90 -2.85 16.09
CA VAL A 104 3.26 -3.11 16.57
C VAL A 104 3.32 -4.37 17.41
N GLU A 105 2.36 -4.54 18.32
CA GLU A 105 2.21 -5.75 19.13
C GLU A 105 2.00 -6.99 18.26
N ALA A 106 1.14 -6.91 17.24
CA ALA A 106 0.91 -8.00 16.29
C ALA A 106 2.17 -8.36 15.50
N ILE A 107 2.94 -7.37 15.05
CA ILE A 107 4.22 -7.58 14.36
C ILE A 107 5.24 -8.27 15.29
N GLN A 108 5.36 -7.80 16.53
CA GLN A 108 6.26 -8.40 17.52
C GLN A 108 5.87 -9.85 17.81
N ALA A 109 4.59 -10.12 18.02
CA ALA A 109 4.08 -11.48 18.25
C ALA A 109 4.34 -12.40 17.05
N ALA A 110 4.09 -11.92 15.83
CA ALA A 110 4.37 -12.67 14.61
C ALA A 110 5.87 -13.00 14.48
N ARG A 111 6.76 -12.02 14.72
CA ARG A 111 8.20 -12.26 14.68
C ARG A 111 8.67 -13.22 15.78
N ALA A 112 8.16 -13.09 17.00
CA ALA A 112 8.47 -13.99 18.11
C ALA A 112 8.05 -15.44 17.82
N ALA A 113 6.98 -15.63 17.04
CA ALA A 113 6.53 -16.92 16.54
C ALA A 113 7.27 -17.43 15.28
N GLY A 114 8.27 -16.68 14.77
CA GLY A 114 8.95 -17.02 13.52
C GLY A 114 8.12 -16.81 12.25
N GLY A 115 7.03 -16.04 12.37
CA GLY A 115 6.13 -15.69 11.27
C GLY A 115 6.66 -14.54 10.40
N ARG A 116 5.95 -14.30 9.29
CA ARG A 116 6.25 -13.24 8.31
C ARG A 116 5.25 -12.10 8.38
N ILE A 117 5.71 -10.90 8.05
CA ILE A 117 4.88 -9.70 7.90
C ILE A 117 4.62 -9.47 6.41
N ILE A 118 3.40 -9.72 5.98
CA ILE A 118 2.97 -9.57 4.58
C ILE A 118 2.17 -8.28 4.47
N ALA A 119 2.71 -7.29 3.75
CA ALA A 119 2.01 -6.04 3.47
C ALA A 119 1.03 -6.23 2.31
N VAL A 120 -0.19 -5.71 2.46
CA VAL A 120 -1.19 -5.66 1.39
C VAL A 120 -1.28 -4.24 0.86
N GLY A 121 -0.61 -3.99 -0.26
CA GLY A 121 -0.51 -2.67 -0.89
C GLY A 121 0.77 -1.91 -0.53
N THR A 122 1.23 -1.11 -1.47
CA THR A 122 2.44 -0.28 -1.34
C THR A 122 2.29 0.85 -0.30
N THR A 123 1.07 1.29 -0.03
CA THR A 123 0.75 2.27 1.02
C THR A 123 1.03 1.68 2.40
N SER A 124 0.62 0.43 2.66
CA SER A 124 0.93 -0.27 3.90
C SER A 124 2.43 -0.47 4.10
N VAL A 125 3.17 -0.82 3.03
CA VAL A 125 4.64 -0.87 3.07
C VAL A 125 5.20 0.46 3.53
N ARG A 126 4.80 1.57 2.89
CA ARG A 126 5.34 2.90 3.22
C ARG A 126 4.98 3.33 4.64
N ALA A 127 3.77 3.05 5.13
CA ALA A 127 3.41 3.34 6.53
C ALA A 127 4.30 2.57 7.53
N LEU A 128 4.44 1.25 7.35
CA LEU A 128 5.25 0.40 8.22
C LEU A 128 6.74 0.76 8.19
N GLU A 129 7.31 0.94 7.00
CA GLU A 129 8.72 1.30 6.83
C GLU A 129 9.01 2.74 7.29
N SER A 130 8.03 3.65 7.26
CA SER A 130 8.15 4.99 7.85
C SER A 130 8.16 4.92 9.37
N ALA A 131 7.23 4.18 9.99
CA ALA A 131 7.22 3.97 11.44
C ALA A 131 8.53 3.33 11.95
N ALA A 132 9.14 2.45 11.15
CA ALA A 132 10.43 1.82 11.45
C ALA A 132 11.66 2.75 11.32
N GLN A 133 11.50 4.00 10.88
CA GLN A 133 12.57 5.01 10.94
C GLN A 133 12.64 5.68 12.30
N PHE A 134 11.50 5.79 13.00
CA PHE A 134 11.40 6.42 14.31
C PHE A 134 11.60 5.42 15.45
N GLY A 135 11.53 4.12 15.15
CA GLY A 135 11.85 3.06 16.11
C GLY A 135 13.34 3.01 16.41
N GLY A 136 13.67 2.86 17.70
CA GLY A 136 15.02 2.49 18.09
C GLY A 136 15.37 1.11 17.51
N THR A 137 16.63 0.91 17.15
CA THR A 137 17.20 -0.43 16.99
C THR A 137 17.21 -1.10 18.37
N ILE A 138 16.07 -1.61 18.82
CA ILE A 138 16.09 -2.64 19.85
C ILE A 138 16.73 -3.84 19.17
N GLU A 139 17.92 -4.14 19.65
CA GLU A 139 18.84 -5.15 19.14
C GLU A 139 18.06 -6.42 18.72
N ALA A 140 18.20 -6.78 17.44
CA ALA A 140 17.70 -7.98 16.77
C ALA A 140 16.24 -8.04 16.28
N LEU A 141 15.32 -7.14 16.65
CA LEU A 141 13.95 -7.18 16.11
C LEU A 141 13.68 -5.95 15.26
N ARG A 142 13.59 -6.17 13.94
CA ARG A 142 13.19 -5.15 12.97
C ARG A 142 11.69 -4.82 13.13
N CYS A 143 11.36 -4.09 14.18
CA CYS A 143 9.99 -3.73 14.55
C CYS A 143 9.77 -2.22 14.45
N PRO A 144 8.63 -1.77 13.90
CA PRO A 144 8.25 -0.37 13.97
C PRO A 144 7.88 0.01 15.41
N ILE A 145 7.77 1.32 15.68
CA ILE A 145 7.11 1.82 16.88
C ILE A 145 5.72 2.37 16.51
N ALA A 146 4.84 2.47 17.50
CA ALA A 146 3.54 3.09 17.29
C ALA A 146 3.78 4.57 16.98
N HIS A 147 3.34 5.02 15.81
CA HIS A 147 3.69 6.35 15.33
C HIS A 147 2.64 6.85 14.33
N GLN A 148 2.39 8.15 14.39
CA GLN A 148 1.58 8.88 13.42
C GLN A 148 2.30 10.17 13.01
N GLY A 149 2.10 10.61 11.78
CA GLY A 149 2.67 11.85 11.29
C GLY A 149 2.83 11.85 9.78
N ASP A 150 3.60 12.80 9.26
CA ASP A 150 3.86 12.89 7.84
C ASP A 150 5.06 12.01 7.44
N THR A 151 4.92 11.31 6.32
CA THR A 151 6.02 10.62 5.66
C THR A 151 6.25 11.18 4.26
N ARG A 152 7.53 11.30 3.91
CA ARG A 152 8.02 11.53 2.54
C ARG A 152 8.89 10.37 2.08
N LEU A 153 8.78 9.22 2.72
CA LEU A 153 9.61 8.06 2.43
C LEU A 153 9.44 7.64 0.97
N PHE A 154 10.55 7.78 0.22
CA PHE A 154 10.67 7.30 -1.15
C PHE A 154 11.48 6.00 -1.17
N ILE A 155 10.79 4.88 -1.39
CA ILE A 155 11.43 3.56 -1.46
C ILE A 155 11.90 3.32 -2.90
N THR A 156 13.21 3.13 -3.07
CA THR A 156 13.88 2.94 -4.37
C THR A 156 14.85 1.76 -4.30
N PRO A 157 15.31 1.21 -5.44
CA PRO A 157 16.28 0.11 -5.46
C PRO A 157 17.49 0.37 -4.56
N GLY A 158 17.83 -0.61 -3.72
CA GLY A 158 18.86 -0.49 -2.68
C GLY A 158 18.31 -0.19 -1.28
N TYR A 159 17.01 0.08 -1.14
CA TYR A 159 16.37 0.21 0.17
C TYR A 159 16.42 -1.09 0.98
N GLN A 160 16.73 -0.99 2.27
CA GLN A 160 16.70 -2.12 3.20
C GLN A 160 15.38 -2.15 3.96
N PHE A 161 14.51 -3.10 3.60
CA PHE A 161 13.24 -3.31 4.27
C PHE A 161 13.47 -3.80 5.70
N LYS A 162 12.87 -3.08 6.66
CA LYS A 162 12.96 -3.41 8.08
C LYS A 162 11.78 -4.28 8.49
N VAL A 163 10.56 -3.90 8.10
CA VAL A 163 9.34 -4.51 8.65
C VAL A 163 8.77 -5.55 7.71
N VAL A 164 8.66 -5.23 6.44
CA VAL A 164 7.94 -6.06 5.47
C VAL A 164 8.82 -7.22 5.01
N ASP A 165 8.25 -8.43 5.02
CA ASP A 165 8.89 -9.65 4.51
C ASP A 165 8.31 -10.06 3.14
N ALA A 166 7.06 -9.70 2.84
CA ALA A 166 6.44 -9.92 1.54
C ALA A 166 5.39 -8.85 1.20
N LEU A 167 5.07 -8.69 -0.08
CA LEU A 167 4.11 -7.71 -0.58
C LEU A 167 3.07 -8.35 -1.50
N ILE A 168 1.80 -8.06 -1.25
CA ILE A 168 0.71 -8.25 -2.20
C ILE A 168 0.35 -6.90 -2.81
N THR A 169 0.42 -6.76 -4.14
CA THR A 169 0.14 -5.48 -4.82
C THR A 169 -0.33 -5.67 -6.26
N ASN A 170 -0.96 -4.66 -6.86
CA ASN A 170 -1.33 -4.65 -8.27
C ASN A 170 -0.10 -4.48 -9.19
N PHE A 171 -0.29 -4.67 -10.49
CA PHE A 171 0.69 -4.24 -11.51
C PHE A 171 0.63 -2.73 -11.74
N HIS A 172 1.74 -2.04 -11.46
CA HIS A 172 1.87 -0.57 -11.55
C HIS A 172 2.34 -0.06 -12.92
N LEU A 173 2.09 1.21 -13.22
CA LEU A 173 2.54 1.84 -14.47
C LEU A 173 4.08 1.96 -14.56
N PRO A 174 4.65 1.90 -15.79
CA PRO A 174 5.99 2.38 -16.06
C PRO A 174 6.21 3.81 -15.52
N GLN A 175 7.42 4.10 -15.06
CA GLN A 175 7.83 5.43 -14.58
C GLN A 175 6.99 5.95 -13.38
N SER A 176 6.39 5.05 -12.60
CA SER A 176 5.72 5.39 -11.34
C SER A 176 6.61 5.16 -10.13
N THR A 177 6.41 5.97 -9.07
CA THR A 177 7.05 5.78 -7.76
C THR A 177 6.72 4.41 -7.16
N LEU A 178 5.52 3.88 -7.42
CA LEU A 178 5.10 2.55 -6.97
C LEU A 178 5.88 1.42 -7.65
N LEU A 179 6.18 1.55 -8.95
CA LEU A 179 7.03 0.60 -9.66
C LEU A 179 8.46 0.59 -9.09
N MET A 180 8.95 1.75 -8.64
CA MET A 180 10.26 1.83 -7.98
C MET A 180 10.31 1.09 -6.65
N LEU A 181 9.24 1.18 -5.85
CA LEU A 181 9.10 0.39 -4.62
C LEU A 181 9.07 -1.11 -4.93
N VAL A 182 8.30 -1.54 -5.93
CA VAL A 182 8.30 -2.94 -6.38
C VAL A 182 9.69 -3.38 -6.84
N ALA A 183 10.39 -2.54 -7.61
CA ALA A 183 11.76 -2.81 -8.04
C ALA A 183 12.75 -2.87 -6.86
N ALA A 184 12.52 -2.12 -5.79
CA ALA A 184 13.32 -2.21 -4.57
C ALA A 184 13.14 -3.57 -3.86
N LEU A 185 11.95 -4.16 -3.96
CA LEU A 185 11.60 -5.42 -3.32
C LEU A 185 12.14 -6.64 -4.10
N MET A 186 11.83 -6.74 -5.39
CA MET A 186 12.23 -7.92 -6.21
C MET A 186 13.51 -7.74 -7.02
N GLY A 187 14.06 -6.54 -7.08
CA GLY A 187 15.18 -6.18 -7.94
C GLY A 187 14.77 -5.84 -9.37
N LEU A 188 15.55 -4.98 -10.04
CA LEU A 188 15.22 -4.42 -11.36
C LEU A 188 15.08 -5.49 -12.45
N ASP A 189 15.97 -6.48 -12.48
CA ASP A 189 15.95 -7.49 -13.54
C ASP A 189 14.76 -8.45 -13.41
N ASN A 190 14.41 -8.84 -12.18
CA ASN A 190 13.23 -9.67 -11.93
C ASN A 190 11.96 -8.89 -12.21
N MET A 191 11.91 -7.60 -11.85
CA MET A 191 10.79 -6.72 -12.17
C MET A 191 10.56 -6.66 -13.67
N LYS A 192 11.60 -6.39 -14.48
CA LYS A 192 11.49 -6.36 -15.95
C LYS A 192 10.96 -7.70 -16.50
N LYS A 193 11.54 -8.83 -16.08
CA LYS A 193 11.11 -10.16 -16.54
C LYS A 193 9.66 -10.47 -16.17
N THR A 194 9.25 -10.10 -14.96
CA THR A 194 7.89 -10.31 -14.45
C THR A 194 6.88 -9.50 -15.24
N TYR A 195 7.18 -8.23 -15.49
CA TYR A 195 6.32 -7.34 -16.25
C TYR A 195 6.24 -7.74 -17.73
N ASP A 196 7.36 -8.13 -18.35
CA ASP A 196 7.38 -8.67 -19.72
C ASP A 196 6.57 -9.97 -19.85
N HIS A 197 6.60 -10.81 -18.81
CA HIS A 197 5.75 -11.99 -18.75
C HIS A 197 4.26 -11.60 -18.64
N ALA A 198 3.91 -10.74 -17.70
CA ALA A 198 2.54 -10.29 -17.47
C ALA A 198 1.91 -9.65 -18.72
N ILE A 199 2.68 -8.83 -19.45
CA ILE A 199 2.25 -8.24 -20.73
C ILE A 199 2.01 -9.33 -21.77
N ARG A 200 2.96 -10.27 -21.95
CA ARG A 200 2.82 -11.38 -22.92
C ARG A 200 1.64 -12.29 -22.61
N GLN A 201 1.36 -12.51 -21.33
CA GLN A 201 0.23 -13.33 -20.87
C GLN A 201 -1.07 -12.54 -20.72
N LYS A 202 -1.10 -11.25 -21.10
CA LYS A 202 -2.29 -10.39 -21.07
C LYS A 202 -2.91 -10.28 -19.68
N TYR A 203 -2.08 -10.19 -18.64
CA TYR A 203 -2.53 -9.80 -17.31
C TYR A 203 -3.17 -8.43 -17.38
N ARG A 204 -4.17 -8.21 -16.52
CA ARG A 204 -4.83 -6.91 -16.36
C ARG A 204 -3.99 -6.08 -15.40
N PHE A 205 -3.67 -4.85 -15.79
CA PHE A 205 -2.86 -3.94 -14.97
C PHE A 205 -3.75 -2.98 -14.18
N PHE A 206 -3.14 -2.13 -13.34
CA PHE A 206 -3.80 -1.08 -12.57
C PHE A 206 -4.65 -1.56 -11.39
N SER A 207 -5.36 -0.61 -10.77
CA SER A 207 -6.12 -0.77 -9.53
C SER A 207 -7.16 -1.89 -9.56
N TYR A 208 -7.80 -2.11 -10.72
CA TYR A 208 -8.80 -3.16 -10.93
C TYR A 208 -8.28 -4.35 -11.74
N GLY A 209 -6.96 -4.39 -11.97
CA GLY A 209 -6.28 -5.48 -12.65
C GLY A 209 -5.96 -6.64 -11.72
N ASP A 210 -5.06 -7.51 -12.17
CA ASP A 210 -4.57 -8.65 -11.41
C ASP A 210 -3.56 -8.22 -10.32
N SER A 211 -3.27 -9.13 -9.41
CA SER A 211 -2.33 -8.93 -8.29
C SER A 211 -1.05 -9.76 -8.43
N MET A 212 -0.03 -9.34 -7.69
CA MET A 212 1.26 -9.99 -7.53
C MET A 212 1.49 -10.28 -6.05
N PHE A 213 2.09 -11.43 -5.76
CA PHE A 213 2.71 -11.74 -4.48
C PHE A 213 4.23 -11.74 -4.66
N ILE A 214 4.94 -10.99 -3.83
CA ILE A 214 6.39 -10.82 -3.90
C ILE A 214 6.99 -11.16 -2.53
N ASP A 215 7.88 -12.14 -2.48
CA ASP A 215 8.61 -12.57 -1.27
C ASP A 215 10.03 -11.97 -1.31
N LEU A 216 10.55 -11.53 -0.16
CA LEU A 216 11.92 -10.99 -0.01
C LEU A 216 12.99 -12.07 0.21
#